data_AF-A0A1V6IZC2-F1
#
_entry.id   AF-A0A1V6IZC2-F1
#
_cell.length_a   1.000
_cell.length_b   1.000
_cell.length_c   1.000
_cell.angle_alpha   90.00
_cell.angle_beta   90.00
_cell.angle_gamma   90.00
#
_symmetry.space_group_name_H-M   'P 1'
#
loop_
_entity.id
_entity.type
_entity.pdbx_description
1 polymer ?
#
loop_
_entity_poly.entity_id
_entity_poly.type
_entity_poly.pdbx_seq_one_letter_code
_entity_poly.pdbx_strand_id
1 'polypeptide(L)'
;MERKLGRIWKEQRDELMRLLGDPPSLSNVPQSYWNNGRAAIRKVIAPIFEEIFREQATALITQVGIGVDWALINSRAADWAIENTRHFLEGYEKTNQKLISEYINKFYTEGWTLDEVTAHINSVIFDERRASMIAITETTRAAVQAEVATVNVLEAEYPNLHFKPIWITANDDRVCDICGPMHEKVIEGEDFPPAHVNCRCEVMYDMVVDK
;
A
#
# COMPACT_ATOMS: atom_id res chain seq x y z
N MET A 1 -7.11 -3.13 -8.25
CA MET A 1 -7.12 -2.04 -7.24
C MET A 1 -7.37 -0.66 -7.86
N GLU A 2 -6.56 -0.23 -8.82
CA GLU A 2 -6.57 1.11 -9.44
C GLU A 2 -7.97 1.66 -9.81
N ARG A 3 -8.71 0.99 -10.71
CA ARG A 3 -10.05 1.47 -11.14
C ARG A 3 -11.03 1.68 -10.00
N LYS A 4 -11.02 0.80 -8.98
CA LYS A 4 -11.93 0.88 -7.83
C LYS A 4 -11.57 2.07 -6.94
N LEU A 5 -10.28 2.31 -6.71
CA LEU A 5 -9.79 3.49 -5.99
C LEU A 5 -10.10 4.78 -6.73
N GLY A 6 -9.81 4.85 -8.04
CA GLY A 6 -10.06 6.04 -8.85
C GLY A 6 -11.52 6.51 -8.78
N ARG A 7 -12.48 5.58 -8.79
CA ARG A 7 -13.90 5.91 -8.60
C ARG A 7 -14.20 6.54 -7.24
N ILE A 8 -13.74 5.92 -6.14
CA ILE A 8 -13.98 6.42 -4.78
C ILE A 8 -13.34 7.80 -4.59
N TRP A 9 -12.14 7.98 -5.13
CA TRP A 9 -11.40 9.23 -5.03
C TRP A 9 -12.06 10.36 -5.81
N LYS A 10 -12.63 10.07 -6.99
CA LYS A 10 -13.46 11.03 -7.71
C LYS A 10 -14.68 11.46 -6.89
N GLU A 11 -15.39 10.51 -6.28
CA GLU A 11 -16.55 10.80 -5.43
C GLU A 11 -16.17 11.64 -4.19
N GLN A 12 -15.04 11.31 -3.53
CA GLN A 12 -14.50 12.09 -2.40
C GLN A 12 -14.10 13.51 -2.80
N ARG A 13 -13.41 13.66 -3.93
CA ARG A 13 -12.98 14.96 -4.45
C ARG A 13 -14.16 15.90 -4.65
N ASP A 14 -15.19 15.45 -5.36
CA ASP A 14 -16.33 16.30 -5.70
C ASP A 14 -17.03 16.81 -4.43
N GLU A 15 -17.14 15.95 -3.41
CA GLU A 15 -17.68 16.32 -2.10
C GLU A 15 -16.74 17.24 -1.31
N LEU A 16 -15.42 17.00 -1.33
CA LEU A 16 -14.44 17.86 -0.66
C LEU A 16 -14.51 19.29 -1.18
N MET A 17 -14.53 19.47 -2.51
CA MET A 17 -14.55 20.82 -3.10
C MET A 17 -15.81 21.57 -2.71
N ARG A 18 -16.95 20.87 -2.70
CA ARG A 18 -18.22 21.43 -2.23
C ARG A 18 -18.15 21.86 -0.76
N LEU A 19 -17.47 21.08 0.08
CA LEU A 19 -17.34 21.35 1.51
C LEU A 19 -16.36 22.47 1.81
N LEU A 20 -15.23 22.58 1.08
CA LEU A 20 -14.23 23.62 1.32
C LEU A 20 -14.83 25.03 1.19
N GLY A 21 -15.72 25.25 0.22
CA GLY A 21 -16.40 26.52 0.01
C GLY A 21 -15.51 27.61 -0.61
N ASP A 22 -16.03 28.83 -0.63
CA ASP A 22 -15.33 30.04 -1.09
C ASP A 22 -15.55 31.17 -0.06
N PRO A 23 -14.51 31.60 0.69
CA PRO A 23 -13.12 31.14 0.61
C PRO A 23 -12.93 29.71 1.15
N PRO A 24 -11.92 28.96 0.66
CA PRO A 24 -11.75 27.55 1.00
C PRO A 24 -11.28 27.37 2.45
N SER A 25 -11.96 26.52 3.22
CA SER A 25 -11.57 26.22 4.61
C SER A 25 -11.80 24.76 5.01
N LEU A 26 -10.80 24.16 5.68
CA LEU A 26 -10.93 22.83 6.30
C LEU A 26 -11.92 22.80 7.47
N SER A 27 -12.21 23.94 8.11
CA SER A 27 -13.24 24.00 9.17
C SER A 27 -14.63 23.64 8.66
N ASN A 28 -14.86 23.76 7.35
CA ASN A 28 -16.12 23.44 6.71
C ASN A 28 -16.25 21.93 6.39
N VAL A 29 -15.16 21.16 6.52
CA VAL A 29 -15.13 19.73 6.21
C VAL A 29 -15.42 18.94 7.50
N PRO A 30 -16.61 18.33 7.66
CA PRO A 30 -16.96 17.62 8.88
C PRO A 30 -16.16 16.32 9.02
N GLN A 31 -15.96 15.86 10.25
CA GLN A 31 -15.28 14.59 10.53
C GLN A 31 -15.95 13.39 9.84
N SER A 32 -17.25 13.44 9.62
CA SER A 32 -18.00 12.41 8.90
C SER A 32 -17.52 12.21 7.45
N TYR A 33 -17.05 13.27 6.77
CA TYR A 33 -16.46 13.15 5.43
C TYR A 33 -15.24 12.22 5.45
N TRP A 34 -14.30 12.45 6.37
CA TRP A 34 -13.11 11.62 6.53
C TRP A 34 -13.46 10.18 6.93
N ASN A 35 -14.39 10.01 7.86
CA ASN A 35 -14.83 8.70 8.33
C ASN A 35 -15.48 7.87 7.20
N ASN A 36 -16.37 8.49 6.42
CA ASN A 36 -17.03 7.86 5.29
C ASN A 36 -16.03 7.52 4.19
N GLY A 37 -15.08 8.42 3.93
CA GLY A 37 -14.00 8.20 2.98
C GLY A 37 -13.13 7.00 3.34
N ARG A 38 -12.71 6.90 4.62
CA ARG A 38 -11.99 5.75 5.15
C ARG A 38 -12.78 4.46 5.00
N ALA A 39 -14.07 4.46 5.36
CA ALA A 39 -14.93 3.29 5.25
C ALA A 39 -15.07 2.81 3.80
N ALA A 40 -15.23 3.73 2.84
CA ALA A 40 -15.34 3.43 1.42
C ALA A 40 -14.04 2.79 0.87
N ILE A 41 -12.89 3.38 1.18
CA ILE A 41 -11.59 2.86 0.75
C ILE A 41 -11.31 1.51 1.40
N ARG A 42 -11.56 1.36 2.71
CA ARG A 42 -11.39 0.09 3.45
C ARG A 42 -12.16 -1.05 2.80
N LYS A 43 -13.43 -0.81 2.42
CA LYS A 43 -14.30 -1.80 1.78
C LYS A 43 -13.73 -2.31 0.45
N VAL A 44 -12.89 -1.53 -0.21
CA VAL A 44 -12.23 -1.91 -1.47
C VAL A 44 -10.87 -2.57 -1.23
N ILE A 45 -10.08 -2.04 -0.30
CA ILE A 45 -8.68 -2.44 -0.12
C ILE A 45 -8.53 -3.69 0.74
N ALA A 46 -9.26 -3.79 1.86
CA ALA A 46 -9.09 -4.93 2.77
C ALA A 46 -9.28 -6.30 2.09
N PRO A 47 -10.33 -6.52 1.26
CA PRO A 47 -10.48 -7.81 0.58
C PRO A 47 -9.36 -8.09 -0.44
N ILE A 48 -8.82 -7.06 -1.09
CA ILE A 48 -7.73 -7.20 -2.07
C ILE A 48 -6.43 -7.59 -1.34
N PHE A 49 -6.14 -6.94 -0.22
CA PHE A 49 -5.00 -7.27 0.63
C PHE A 49 -5.07 -8.69 1.16
N GLU A 50 -6.25 -9.12 1.62
CA GLU A 50 -6.49 -10.49 2.09
C GLU A 50 -6.31 -11.53 0.96
N GLU A 51 -6.79 -11.21 -0.25
CA GLU A 51 -6.61 -12.05 -1.44
C GLU A 51 -5.15 -12.19 -1.84
N ILE A 52 -4.43 -11.07 -1.97
CA ILE A 52 -2.98 -11.06 -2.26
C ILE A 52 -2.24 -11.90 -1.23
N PHE A 53 -2.54 -11.72 0.05
CA PHE A 53 -1.86 -12.45 1.12
C PHE A 53 -2.03 -13.96 0.94
N ARG A 54 -3.26 -14.43 0.75
CA ARG A 54 -3.53 -15.85 0.55
C ARG A 54 -2.85 -16.41 -0.69
N GLU A 55 -2.85 -15.65 -1.79
CA GLU A 55 -2.20 -16.07 -3.03
C GLU A 55 -0.69 -16.24 -2.83
N GLN A 56 -0.02 -15.26 -2.21
CA GLN A 56 1.43 -15.32 -1.95
C GLN A 56 1.80 -16.42 -0.94
N ALA A 57 1.04 -16.53 0.16
CA ALA A 57 1.25 -17.60 1.12
C ALA A 57 1.11 -18.98 0.45
N THR A 58 0.09 -19.15 -0.40
CA THR A 58 -0.14 -20.40 -1.13
C THR A 58 0.99 -20.71 -2.09
N ALA A 59 1.46 -19.73 -2.85
CA ALA A 59 2.57 -19.88 -3.78
C ALA A 59 3.84 -20.34 -3.05
N LEU A 60 4.21 -19.64 -1.97
CA LEU A 60 5.39 -19.96 -1.17
C LEU A 60 5.30 -21.36 -0.53
N ILE A 61 4.17 -21.68 0.12
CA ILE A 61 3.96 -22.99 0.77
C ILE A 61 4.02 -24.13 -0.26
N THR A 62 3.42 -23.92 -1.44
CA THR A 62 3.43 -24.92 -2.52
C THR A 62 4.84 -25.12 -3.07
N GLN A 63 5.61 -24.04 -3.23
CA GLN A 63 6.99 -24.10 -3.70
C GLN A 63 7.89 -24.92 -2.78
N VAL A 64 7.71 -24.81 -1.45
CA VAL A 64 8.54 -25.51 -0.47
C VAL A 64 8.03 -26.93 -0.15
N GLY A 65 6.79 -27.26 -0.52
CA GLY A 65 6.21 -28.59 -0.36
C GLY A 65 5.93 -29.00 1.09
N ILE A 66 5.74 -28.03 1.99
CA ILE A 66 5.51 -28.25 3.42
C ILE A 66 4.01 -28.25 3.71
N GLY A 67 3.57 -29.20 4.54
CA GLY A 67 2.21 -29.20 5.07
C GLY A 67 2.04 -28.12 6.14
N VAL A 68 0.97 -27.33 6.05
CA VAL A 68 0.65 -26.27 7.02
C VAL A 68 -0.79 -26.37 7.50
N ASP A 69 -1.08 -25.75 8.64
CA ASP A 69 -2.44 -25.47 9.06
C ASP A 69 -3.01 -24.28 8.26
N TRP A 70 -3.80 -24.58 7.23
CA TRP A 70 -4.46 -23.55 6.42
C TRP A 70 -5.46 -22.70 7.21
N ALA A 71 -6.02 -23.18 8.32
CA ALA A 71 -6.88 -22.36 9.16
C ALA A 71 -6.06 -21.24 9.83
N LEU A 72 -4.85 -21.56 10.30
CA LEU A 72 -3.92 -20.58 10.85
C LEU A 72 -3.49 -19.56 9.79
N ILE A 73 -3.09 -20.00 8.60
CA ILE A 73 -2.67 -19.11 7.50
C ILE A 73 -3.82 -18.16 7.10
N ASN A 74 -5.03 -18.69 6.93
CA ASN A 74 -6.18 -17.86 6.56
C ASN A 74 -6.57 -16.86 7.66
N SER A 75 -6.47 -17.24 8.94
CA SER A 75 -6.68 -16.31 10.05
C SER A 75 -5.65 -15.18 10.02
N ARG A 76 -4.36 -15.50 9.81
CA ARG A 76 -3.30 -14.50 9.71
C ARG A 76 -3.50 -13.56 8.52
N ALA A 77 -3.97 -14.09 7.38
CA ALA A 77 -4.27 -13.27 6.21
C ALA A 77 -5.36 -12.22 6.51
N ALA A 78 -6.43 -12.62 7.19
CA ALA A 78 -7.53 -11.73 7.58
C ALA A 78 -7.06 -10.64 8.57
N ASP A 79 -6.32 -11.03 9.61
CA ASP A 79 -5.80 -10.10 10.62
C ASP A 79 -4.81 -9.11 9.98
N TRP A 80 -3.89 -9.61 9.16
CA TRP A 80 -2.92 -8.79 8.44
C TRP A 80 -3.60 -7.80 7.49
N ALA A 81 -4.62 -8.22 6.76
CA ALA A 81 -5.34 -7.35 5.82
C ALA A 81 -6.08 -6.21 6.55
N ILE A 82 -6.67 -6.48 7.71
CA ILE A 82 -7.32 -5.46 8.55
C ILE A 82 -6.29 -4.43 9.01
N GLU A 83 -5.17 -4.90 9.57
CA GLU A 83 -4.13 -4.05 10.14
C GLU A 83 -3.41 -3.22 9.07
N ASN A 84 -3.02 -3.82 7.95
CA ASN A 84 -2.36 -3.10 6.86
C ASN A 84 -3.29 -2.12 6.17
N THR A 85 -4.58 -2.43 6.03
CA THR A 85 -5.54 -1.45 5.51
C THR A 85 -5.66 -0.26 6.45
N ARG A 86 -5.60 -0.46 7.77
CA ARG A 86 -5.60 0.63 8.76
C ARG A 86 -4.35 1.50 8.60
N HIS A 87 -3.17 0.89 8.57
CA HIS A 87 -1.90 1.61 8.38
C HIS A 87 -1.87 2.43 7.08
N PHE A 88 -2.28 1.81 5.97
CA PHE A 88 -2.42 2.50 4.67
C PHE A 88 -3.33 3.72 4.76
N LEU A 89 -4.51 3.58 5.36
CA LEU A 89 -5.50 4.67 5.48
C LEU A 89 -5.00 5.82 6.33
N GLU A 90 -4.30 5.54 7.43
CA GLU A 90 -3.71 6.57 8.30
C GLU A 90 -2.65 7.40 7.55
N GLY A 91 -1.75 6.74 6.82
CA GLY A 91 -0.75 7.42 5.99
C GLY A 91 -1.36 8.23 4.85
N TYR A 92 -2.34 7.65 4.16
CA TYR A 92 -3.06 8.30 3.07
C TYR A 92 -3.81 9.56 3.53
N GLU A 93 -4.59 9.47 4.61
CA GLU A 93 -5.38 10.59 5.13
C GLU A 93 -4.49 11.73 5.64
N LYS A 94 -3.45 11.39 6.43
CA LYS A 94 -2.50 12.37 6.95
C LYS A 94 -1.80 13.14 5.82
N THR A 95 -1.39 12.44 4.77
CA THR A 95 -0.73 13.05 3.60
C THR A 95 -1.69 13.98 2.86
N ASN A 96 -2.93 13.53 2.62
CA ASN A 96 -3.93 14.34 1.92
C ASN A 96 -4.30 15.60 2.72
N GLN A 97 -4.58 15.48 4.02
CA GLN A 97 -4.94 16.63 4.87
C GLN A 97 -3.82 17.65 4.96
N LYS A 98 -2.57 17.19 5.01
CA LYS A 98 -1.39 18.07 4.95
C LYS A 98 -1.36 18.86 3.64
N LEU A 99 -1.46 18.18 2.49
CA LEU A 99 -1.43 18.84 1.18
C LEU A 99 -2.60 19.82 1.00
N ILE A 100 -3.81 19.45 1.43
CA ILE A 100 -4.98 20.34 1.38
C ILE A 100 -4.75 21.58 2.24
N SER A 101 -4.27 21.40 3.48
CA SER A 101 -3.91 22.52 4.37
C SER A 101 -2.89 23.45 3.73
N GLU A 102 -1.86 22.89 3.08
CA GLU A 102 -0.83 23.66 2.40
C GLU A 102 -1.41 24.50 1.25
N TYR A 103 -2.25 23.92 0.39
CA TYR A 103 -2.88 24.66 -0.72
C TYR A 103 -3.84 25.74 -0.24
N ILE A 104 -4.62 25.48 0.80
CA ILE A 104 -5.49 26.49 1.42
C ILE A 104 -4.64 27.61 2.03
N ASN A 105 -3.53 27.30 2.68
CA ASN A 105 -2.64 28.33 3.20
C ASN A 105 -2.13 29.24 2.07
N LYS A 106 -1.74 28.68 0.92
CA LYS A 106 -1.32 29.47 -0.24
C LYS A 106 -2.39 30.42 -0.80
N PHE A 107 -3.67 30.04 -0.72
CA PHE A 107 -4.78 30.95 -1.03
C PHE A 107 -4.73 32.21 -0.16
N TYR A 108 -4.51 32.07 1.14
CA TYR A 108 -4.49 33.20 2.07
C TYR A 108 -3.17 33.97 2.11
N THR A 109 -2.03 33.30 1.89
CA THR A 109 -0.70 33.91 2.09
C THR A 109 0.02 34.30 0.80
N GLU A 110 -0.27 33.60 -0.30
CA GLU A 110 0.43 33.77 -1.59
C GLU A 110 -0.48 34.31 -2.70
N GLY A 111 -1.76 34.58 -2.39
CA GLY A 111 -2.71 35.14 -3.33
C GLY A 111 -3.21 34.14 -4.38
N TRP A 112 -3.11 32.84 -4.11
CA TRP A 112 -3.70 31.84 -5.00
C TRP A 112 -5.21 32.05 -5.12
N THR A 113 -5.73 31.80 -6.31
CA THR A 113 -7.16 31.75 -6.61
C THR A 113 -7.76 30.41 -6.15
N LEU A 114 -9.08 30.38 -5.99
CA LEU A 114 -9.80 29.13 -5.69
C LEU A 114 -9.61 28.08 -6.81
N ASP A 115 -9.48 28.54 -8.06
CA ASP A 115 -9.21 27.68 -9.22
C ASP A 115 -7.83 27.02 -9.12
N GLU A 116 -6.80 27.74 -8.66
CA GLU A 116 -5.45 27.18 -8.46
C GLU A 116 -5.44 26.14 -7.32
N VAL A 117 -6.07 26.44 -6.18
CA VAL A 117 -6.25 25.45 -5.09
C VAL A 117 -6.95 24.22 -5.64
N THR A 118 -8.01 24.42 -6.42
CA THR A 118 -8.80 23.34 -7.00
C THR A 118 -8.01 22.48 -7.97
N ALA A 119 -7.27 23.13 -8.86
CA ALA A 119 -6.41 22.46 -9.83
C ALA A 119 -5.32 21.62 -9.15
N HIS A 120 -4.72 22.11 -8.07
CA HIS A 120 -3.69 21.38 -7.32
C HIS A 120 -4.23 20.20 -6.52
N ILE A 121 -5.37 20.36 -5.84
CA ILE A 121 -6.06 19.22 -5.19
C ILE A 121 -6.36 18.13 -6.24
N ASN A 122 -6.87 18.52 -7.41
CA ASN A 122 -7.22 17.57 -8.46
C ASN A 122 -6.01 16.87 -9.07
N SER A 123 -4.96 17.62 -9.41
CA SER A 123 -3.78 17.11 -10.14
C SER A 123 -2.73 16.43 -9.26
N VAL A 124 -2.83 16.57 -7.93
CA VAL A 124 -1.88 15.95 -6.99
C VAL A 124 -2.56 14.89 -6.13
N ILE A 125 -3.72 15.20 -5.54
CA ILE A 125 -4.35 14.31 -4.54
C ILE A 125 -5.21 13.26 -5.22
N PHE A 126 -6.02 13.67 -6.20
CA PHE A 126 -7.01 12.83 -6.87
C PHE A 126 -6.64 12.48 -8.32
N ASP A 127 -5.35 12.57 -8.66
CA ASP A 127 -4.81 12.24 -9.97
C ASP A 127 -4.82 10.71 -10.21
N GLU A 128 -5.24 10.30 -11.40
CA GLU A 128 -5.31 8.87 -11.76
C GLU A 128 -3.94 8.20 -11.73
N ARG A 129 -2.86 8.92 -12.07
CA ARG A 129 -1.50 8.37 -11.97
C ARG A 129 -1.15 8.12 -10.52
N ARG A 130 -1.54 8.99 -9.58
CA ARG A 130 -1.37 8.72 -8.14
C ARG A 130 -2.12 7.46 -7.71
N ALA A 131 -3.30 7.20 -8.27
CA ALA A 131 -4.04 5.96 -8.01
C ALA A 131 -3.29 4.72 -8.49
N SER A 132 -2.71 4.80 -9.69
CA SER A 132 -1.87 3.73 -10.22
C SER A 132 -0.61 3.54 -9.38
N MET A 133 0.07 4.62 -8.98
CA MET A 133 1.27 4.55 -8.13
C MET A 133 1.00 3.89 -6.78
N ILE A 134 -0.11 4.26 -6.13
CA ILE A 134 -0.56 3.64 -4.88
C ILE A 134 -0.91 2.17 -5.10
N ALA A 135 -1.65 1.85 -6.18
CA ALA A 135 -2.02 0.47 -6.48
C ALA A 135 -0.79 -0.42 -6.67
N ILE A 136 0.21 0.04 -7.42
CA ILE A 136 1.46 -0.69 -7.62
C ILE A 136 2.19 -0.88 -6.29
N THR A 137 2.48 0.23 -5.60
CA THR A 137 3.31 0.21 -4.39
C THR A 137 2.69 -0.64 -3.28
N GLU A 138 1.39 -0.50 -3.06
CA GLU A 138 0.70 -1.21 -1.97
C GLU A 138 0.41 -2.68 -2.31
N THR A 139 0.27 -3.03 -3.59
CA THR A 139 0.18 -4.44 -4.01
C THR A 139 1.54 -5.14 -3.81
N THR A 140 2.64 -4.49 -4.20
CA THR A 140 3.99 -5.00 -3.96
C THR A 140 4.25 -5.18 -2.46
N ARG A 141 3.92 -4.17 -1.64
CA ARG A 141 4.06 -4.23 -0.18
C ARG A 141 3.23 -5.36 0.42
N ALA A 142 1.99 -5.51 -0.04
CA ALA A 142 1.09 -6.55 0.43
C ALA A 142 1.65 -7.95 0.14
N ALA A 143 2.16 -8.15 -1.08
CA ALA A 143 2.73 -9.42 -1.48
C ALA A 143 3.94 -9.80 -0.60
N VAL A 144 4.91 -8.89 -0.49
CA VAL A 144 6.14 -9.15 0.27
C VAL A 144 5.87 -9.37 1.76
N GLN A 145 4.99 -8.56 2.37
CA GLN A 145 4.65 -8.77 3.77
C GLN A 145 3.91 -10.09 4.02
N ALA A 146 3.15 -10.59 3.04
CA ALA A 146 2.51 -11.88 3.14
C ALA A 146 3.52 -13.03 3.15
N GLU A 147 4.54 -12.93 2.31
CA GLU A 147 5.63 -13.91 2.28
C GLU A 147 6.43 -13.89 3.58
N VAL A 148 6.82 -12.70 4.07
CA VAL A 148 7.48 -12.54 5.37
C VAL A 148 6.66 -13.14 6.50
N ALA A 149 5.36 -12.83 6.56
CA ALA A 149 4.47 -13.37 7.58
C ALA A 149 4.35 -14.90 7.50
N THR A 150 4.35 -15.46 6.28
CA THR A 150 4.30 -16.90 6.03
C THR A 150 5.60 -17.59 6.44
N VAL A 151 6.76 -17.04 6.07
CA VAL A 151 8.07 -17.52 6.53
C VAL A 151 8.14 -17.55 8.06
N ASN A 152 7.69 -16.48 8.73
CA ASN A 152 7.65 -16.43 10.19
C ASN A 152 6.75 -17.51 10.81
N VAL A 153 5.69 -17.97 10.12
CA VAL A 153 4.91 -19.16 10.55
C VAL A 153 5.78 -20.41 10.44
N LEU A 154 6.36 -20.62 9.25
CA LEU A 154 7.08 -21.84 8.92
C LEU A 154 8.32 -22.03 9.80
N GLU A 155 9.14 -21.00 10.00
CA GLU A 155 10.32 -21.10 10.88
C GLU A 155 9.94 -21.33 12.36
N ALA A 156 8.76 -20.84 12.79
CA ALA A 156 8.27 -21.09 14.14
C ALA A 156 7.74 -22.53 14.32
N GLU A 157 7.15 -23.12 13.27
CA GLU A 157 6.65 -24.50 13.29
C GLU A 157 7.77 -25.54 13.08
N TYR A 158 8.81 -25.18 12.33
CA TYR A 158 9.88 -26.08 11.93
C TYR A 158 11.25 -25.52 12.36
N PRO A 159 11.77 -25.88 13.56
CA PRO A 159 12.96 -25.27 14.14
C PRO A 159 14.26 -25.39 13.32
N ASN A 160 14.34 -26.38 12.42
CA ASN A 160 15.51 -26.60 11.56
C ASN A 160 15.31 -26.01 10.15
N LEU A 161 14.19 -25.34 9.90
CA LEU A 161 13.86 -24.75 8.62
C LEU A 161 14.10 -23.24 8.70
N HIS A 162 14.90 -22.75 7.76
CA HIS A 162 15.23 -21.34 7.63
C HIS A 162 15.05 -20.87 6.20
N PHE A 163 14.78 -19.58 6.03
CA PHE A 163 14.63 -18.98 4.72
C PHE A 163 15.56 -17.78 4.56
N LYS A 164 16.30 -17.77 3.44
CA LYS A 164 17.11 -16.61 3.04
C LYS A 164 16.31 -15.78 2.03
N PRO A 165 15.84 -14.58 2.42
CA PRO A 165 15.15 -13.69 1.49
C PRO A 165 16.15 -13.09 0.50
N ILE A 166 15.82 -13.13 -0.78
CA ILE A 166 16.63 -12.62 -1.89
C ILE A 166 15.78 -11.61 -2.67
N TRP A 167 16.30 -10.41 -2.87
CA TRP A 167 15.64 -9.37 -3.61
C TRP A 167 15.65 -9.68 -5.11
N ILE A 168 14.48 -9.77 -5.72
CA ILE A 168 14.34 -10.00 -7.16
C ILE A 168 13.73 -8.76 -7.81
N THR A 169 14.47 -8.14 -8.72
CA THR A 169 13.93 -7.01 -9.48
C THR A 169 12.87 -7.46 -10.47
N ALA A 170 11.94 -6.56 -10.80
CA ALA A 170 11.00 -6.80 -11.89
C ALA A 170 11.75 -7.21 -13.18
N ASN A 171 11.25 -8.22 -13.87
CA ASN A 171 11.85 -8.73 -15.11
C ASN A 171 11.41 -7.88 -16.32
N ASP A 172 11.81 -6.60 -16.35
CA ASP A 172 11.57 -5.70 -17.48
C ASP A 172 12.58 -4.55 -17.59
N ASP A 173 12.48 -3.78 -18.69
CA ASP A 173 13.37 -2.65 -18.98
C ASP A 173 13.07 -1.39 -18.13
N ARG A 174 12.35 -1.53 -17.01
CA ARG A 174 11.92 -0.42 -16.15
C ARG A 174 12.45 -0.54 -14.73
N VAL A 175 13.47 -1.37 -14.50
CA VAL A 175 14.19 -1.42 -13.23
C VAL A 175 14.94 -0.11 -13.03
N CYS A 176 14.77 0.51 -11.86
CA CYS A 176 15.40 1.79 -11.54
C CYS A 176 16.81 1.59 -10.94
N ASP A 177 17.57 2.68 -10.84
CA ASP A 177 18.93 2.68 -10.27
C ASP A 177 18.97 2.35 -8.76
N ILE A 178 17.84 2.41 -8.06
CA ILE A 178 17.73 1.99 -6.65
C ILE A 178 17.63 0.47 -6.56
N CYS A 179 16.79 -0.15 -7.41
CA CYS A 179 16.49 -1.57 -7.34
C CYS A 179 17.48 -2.44 -8.12
N GLY A 180 18.05 -1.94 -9.23
CA GLY A 180 19.00 -2.68 -10.05
C GLY A 180 20.18 -3.24 -9.25
N PRO A 181 20.84 -2.43 -8.40
CA PRO A 181 21.91 -2.93 -7.53
C PRO A 181 21.48 -3.96 -6.49
N MET A 182 20.19 -4.14 -6.24
CA MET A 182 19.66 -5.09 -5.25
C MET A 182 19.34 -6.46 -5.84
N HIS A 183 19.34 -6.61 -7.18
CA HIS A 183 19.01 -7.88 -7.81
C HIS A 183 19.89 -9.03 -7.30
N GLU A 184 19.26 -10.15 -6.93
CA GLU A 184 19.89 -11.36 -6.38
C GLU A 184 20.66 -11.17 -5.07
N LYS A 185 20.53 -10.01 -4.41
CA LYS A 185 21.13 -9.80 -3.10
C LYS A 185 20.24 -10.33 -2.00
N VAL A 186 20.87 -10.91 -0.98
CA VAL A 186 20.20 -11.27 0.26
C VAL A 186 19.67 -10.00 0.92
N ILE A 187 18.42 -10.04 1.37
CA ILE A 187 17.81 -8.97 2.15
C ILE A 187 18.24 -9.14 3.60
N GLU A 188 18.87 -8.11 4.16
CA GLU A 188 19.26 -8.05 5.57
C GLU A 188 18.28 -7.16 6.34
N GLY A 189 17.88 -7.58 7.54
CA GLY A 189 16.98 -6.80 8.39
C GLY A 189 15.57 -6.62 7.80
N GLU A 190 15.10 -5.38 7.75
CA GLU A 190 13.72 -5.02 7.35
C GLU A 190 13.63 -4.37 5.96
N ASP A 191 14.72 -4.38 5.18
CA ASP A 191 14.85 -3.68 3.89
C ASP A 191 14.18 -4.43 2.72
N PHE A 192 12.92 -4.79 2.89
CA PHE A 192 12.10 -5.50 1.92
C PHE A 192 11.47 -4.54 0.87
N PRO A 193 11.18 -5.01 -0.37
CA PRO A 193 10.37 -4.24 -1.30
C PRO A 193 8.98 -3.90 -0.74
N PRO A 194 8.37 -2.78 -1.14
CA PRO A 194 8.86 -1.77 -2.09
C PRO A 194 9.82 -0.75 -1.45
N ALA A 195 10.97 -0.48 -2.09
CA ALA A 195 11.92 0.55 -1.65
C ALA A 195 11.47 1.99 -1.96
N HIS A 196 10.59 2.16 -2.95
CA HIS A 196 10.11 3.47 -3.40
C HIS A 196 8.74 3.35 -4.08
N VAL A 197 8.12 4.49 -4.37
CA VAL A 197 6.88 4.56 -5.15
C VAL A 197 7.07 3.93 -6.53
N ASN A 198 6.13 3.10 -6.98
CA ASN A 198 6.21 2.29 -8.21
C ASN A 198 7.23 1.15 -8.18
N CYS A 199 7.80 0.81 -7.03
CA CYS A 199 8.63 -0.39 -6.93
C CYS A 199 7.77 -1.64 -7.18
N ARG A 200 8.27 -2.53 -8.04
CA ARG A 200 7.63 -3.78 -8.50
C ARG A 200 8.54 -4.98 -8.28
N CYS A 201 9.50 -4.84 -7.36
CA CYS A 201 10.41 -5.93 -7.03
C CYS A 201 9.70 -6.93 -6.12
N GLU A 202 10.15 -8.16 -6.18
CA GLU A 202 9.60 -9.32 -5.49
C GLU A 202 10.68 -9.89 -4.55
N VAL A 203 10.31 -10.89 -3.76
CA VAL A 203 11.25 -11.62 -2.91
C VAL A 203 11.21 -13.09 -3.28
N MET A 204 12.39 -13.66 -3.50
CA MET A 204 12.55 -15.10 -3.57
C MET A 204 13.11 -15.59 -2.25
N TYR A 205 12.62 -16.74 -1.77
CA TYR A 205 13.14 -17.36 -0.56
C TYR A 205 13.92 -18.62 -0.90
N ASP A 206 15.20 -18.64 -0.54
CA ASP A 206 16.02 -19.84 -0.59
C ASP A 206 15.87 -20.62 0.72
N MET A 207 15.40 -21.86 0.61
CA MET A 207 15.07 -22.71 1.75
C MET A 207 16.33 -23.44 2.23
N VAL A 208 16.62 -23.31 3.52
CA VAL A 208 17.77 -23.94 4.19
C VAL A 208 17.24 -24.86 5.28
N VAL A 209 17.72 -26.12 5.30
CA VAL A 209 17.37 -27.09 6.34
C VAL A 209 18.64 -27.48 7.10
N ASP A 210 18.67 -27.14 8.38
CA ASP A 210 19.75 -27.53 9.28
C ASP A 210 19.70 -29.04 9.58
N LYS A 211 20.87 -29.64 9.73
CA LYS A 211 21.04 -31.08 9.97
C LYS A 211 20.82 -31.47 11.42
#